data_AF-A0A183Q2U5-F1
#
_entry.id   AF-A0A183Q2U5-F1
#
_cell.length_a   1.000
_cell.length_b   1.000
_cell.length_c   1.000
_cell.angle_alpha   90.00
_cell.angle_beta   90.00
_cell.angle_gamma   90.00
#
_symmetry.space_group_name_H-M   'P 1'
#
loop_
_entity.id
_entity.type
_entity.pdbx_description
1 polymer ?
#
loop_
_entity_poly.entity_id
_entity_poly.type
_entity_poly.pdbx_seq_one_letter_code
_entity_poly.pdbx_strand_id
1 'polypeptide(L)'
;MQLDDLDFADDLALLSQTQQQMQEMTTSISANSAAVGLNIHKGRRKILRYNTACTNPITIDGEDVEDVKAFKYLGSIIDEQGGYDADVKVRIGKARAAYLQLNDV
;
A
#
# COMPACT_ATOMS: atom_id res chain seq x y z
N MET A 1 -20.25 -8.26 -20.41
CA MET A 1 -19.23 -8.70 -19.44
C MET A 1 -18.55 -7.43 -18.96
N GLN A 2 -18.94 -6.94 -17.79
CA GLN A 2 -18.38 -5.75 -17.17
C GLN A 2 -17.16 -6.22 -16.38
N LEU A 3 -15.97 -5.67 -16.68
CA LEU A 3 -14.75 -5.96 -15.92
C LEU A 3 -14.84 -5.18 -14.61
N ASP A 4 -15.50 -5.77 -13.61
CA ASP A 4 -15.66 -5.19 -12.27
C ASP A 4 -14.38 -5.36 -11.40
N ASP A 5 -13.25 -5.70 -12.00
CA ASP A 5 -11.97 -5.97 -11.30
C ASP A 5 -10.89 -4.93 -11.67
N LEU A 6 -11.30 -3.66 -11.79
CA LEU A 6 -10.39 -2.53 -12.05
C LEU A 6 -9.70 -2.00 -10.79
N ASP A 7 -10.09 -2.48 -9.60
CA ASP A 7 -9.67 -1.91 -8.31
C ASP A 7 -8.15 -1.96 -8.07
N PHE A 8 -7.41 -2.80 -8.81
CA PHE A 8 -5.96 -2.97 -8.65
C PHE A 8 -5.13 -2.68 -9.91
N ALA A 9 -5.75 -2.38 -11.05
CA ALA A 9 -5.00 -2.10 -12.29
C ALA A 9 -4.16 -0.82 -12.17
N ASP A 10 -4.57 0.09 -11.29
CA ASP A 10 -3.94 1.40 -11.07
C ASP A 10 -3.03 1.43 -9.82
N ASP A 11 -3.00 0.35 -9.01
CA ASP A 11 -2.23 0.29 -7.76
C ASP A 11 -0.95 -0.56 -7.94
N LEU A 12 0.19 0.00 -7.54
CA LEU A 12 1.50 -0.68 -7.59
C LEU A 12 2.14 -0.72 -6.20
N ALA A 13 2.54 -1.91 -5.76
CA ALA A 13 3.31 -2.12 -4.54
C ALA A 13 4.71 -2.64 -4.88
N LEU A 14 5.75 -2.01 -4.30
CA LEU A 14 7.14 -2.42 -4.44
C LEU A 14 7.74 -2.74 -3.09
N LEU A 15 8.73 -3.62 -3.08
CA LEU A 15 9.49 -4.00 -1.91
C LEU A 15 10.98 -3.92 -2.25
N SER A 16 11.77 -3.31 -1.36
CA SER A 16 13.21 -3.28 -1.43
C SER A 16 13.82 -3.48 -0.05
N GLN A 17 15.08 -3.92 -0.01
CA GLN A 17 15.78 -4.16 1.25
C GLN A 17 16.48 -2.90 1.76
N THR A 18 16.86 -1.99 0.86
CA THR A 18 17.55 -0.75 1.22
C THR A 18 16.73 0.46 0.82
N GLN A 19 16.92 1.53 1.57
CA GLN A 19 16.31 2.82 1.25
C GLN A 19 16.82 3.38 -0.07
N GLN A 20 18.11 3.19 -0.38
CA GLN A 20 18.68 3.64 -1.64
C GLN A 20 17.95 2.99 -2.83
N GLN A 21 17.75 1.66 -2.78
CA GLN A 21 16.98 0.94 -3.79
C GLN A 21 15.53 1.44 -3.87
N MET A 22 14.93 1.76 -2.72
CA MET A 22 13.57 2.33 -2.69
C MET A 22 13.51 3.67 -3.42
N GLN A 23 14.48 4.56 -3.18
CA GLN A 23 14.57 5.85 -3.87
C GLN A 23 14.81 5.68 -5.37
N GLU A 24 15.71 4.77 -5.77
CA GLU A 24 15.98 4.44 -7.17
C GLU A 24 14.74 3.89 -7.89
N MET A 25 14.04 2.92 -7.28
CA MET A 25 12.81 2.36 -7.81
C MET A 25 11.73 3.42 -7.98
N THR A 26 11.56 4.27 -6.97
CA THR A 26 10.53 5.31 -6.98
C THR A 26 10.81 6.37 -8.04
N THR A 27 12.07 6.76 -8.20
CA THR A 27 12.51 7.70 -9.26
C THR A 27 12.27 7.09 -10.65
N SER A 28 12.64 5.82 -10.82
CA SER A 28 12.46 5.07 -12.07
C SER A 28 10.98 4.96 -12.45
N ILE A 29 10.10 4.65 -11.49
CA ILE A 29 8.66 4.56 -11.75
C ILE A 29 8.05 5.91 -12.07
N SER A 30 8.46 6.99 -11.40
CA SER A 30 7.98 8.34 -11.75
C SER A 30 8.33 8.66 -13.21
N ALA A 31 9.60 8.46 -13.60
CA ALA A 31 10.05 8.72 -14.96
C ALA A 31 9.35 7.84 -16.01
N ASN A 32 9.24 6.53 -15.76
CA ASN A 32 8.61 5.60 -16.69
C ASN A 32 7.11 5.84 -16.82
N SER A 33 6.43 6.18 -15.71
CA SER A 33 5.00 6.52 -15.73
C SER A 33 4.76 7.77 -16.57
N ALA A 34 5.55 8.82 -16.35
CA ALA A 34 5.46 10.06 -17.13
C ALA A 34 5.71 9.81 -18.62
N ALA A 35 6.68 8.95 -18.97
CA ALA A 35 6.98 8.59 -20.35
C ALA A 35 5.82 7.92 -21.09
N VAL A 36 4.93 7.21 -20.38
CA VAL A 36 3.71 6.61 -20.94
C VAL A 36 2.45 7.45 -20.69
N GLY A 37 2.59 8.68 -20.19
CA GLY A 37 1.48 9.59 -19.93
C GLY A 37 0.68 9.29 -18.67
N LEU A 38 1.20 8.47 -17.75
CA LEU A 38 0.60 8.18 -16.45
C LEU A 38 1.15 9.13 -15.38
N ASN A 39 0.30 9.45 -14.40
CA ASN A 39 0.66 10.31 -13.28
C ASN A 39 0.58 9.55 -11.96
N ILE A 40 1.61 9.67 -11.13
CA ILE A 40 1.59 9.13 -9.76
C ILE A 40 0.73 10.04 -8.89
N HIS A 41 -0.32 9.50 -8.28
CA HIS A 41 -1.21 10.28 -7.44
C HIS A 41 -0.55 10.64 -6.10
N LYS A 42 -0.23 11.93 -5.90
CA LYS A 42 0.47 12.46 -4.71
C LYS A 42 -0.19 12.11 -3.38
N GLY A 43 -1.52 12.09 -3.31
CA GLY A 43 -2.26 11.73 -2.09
C GLY A 43 -2.41 10.22 -1.84
N ARG A 44 -1.94 9.36 -2.76
CA ARG A 44 -2.05 7.89 -2.65
C ARG A 44 -0.70 7.19 -2.52
N ARG A 45 0.41 7.83 -2.92
CA ARG A 45 1.77 7.32 -2.67
C ARG A 45 2.03 7.25 -1.16
N LYS A 46 2.45 6.08 -0.70
CA LYS A 46 2.72 5.78 0.71
C LYS A 46 3.92 4.85 0.80
N ILE A 47 4.68 4.98 1.87
CA ILE A 47 5.74 4.04 2.22
C ILE A 47 5.45 3.44 3.58
N LEU A 48 5.66 2.13 3.66
CA LEU A 48 5.71 1.39 4.91
C LEU A 48 7.14 0.94 5.13
N ARG A 49 7.68 1.27 6.30
CA ARG A 49 8.98 0.80 6.75
C ARG A 49 8.75 -0.32 7.76
N TYR A 50 9.34 -1.48 7.51
CA TYR A 50 9.32 -2.60 8.44
C TYR A 50 10.76 -3.04 8.73
N ASN A 51 11.05 -3.38 9.99
CA ASN A 51 12.37 -3.86 10.44
C ASN A 51 13.57 -2.94 10.10
N THR A 52 13.35 -1.62 10.00
CA THR A 52 14.44 -0.66 9.72
C THR A 52 14.38 0.53 10.67
N ALA A 53 15.55 1.00 11.09
CA ALA A 53 15.71 2.24 11.86
C ALA A 53 15.89 3.46 10.95
N CYS A 54 15.92 3.28 9.62
CA CYS A 54 16.17 4.38 8.71
C CYS A 54 14.93 5.28 8.55
N THR A 55 15.08 6.54 8.92
CA THR A 55 14.01 7.55 8.90
C THR A 55 14.20 8.62 7.82
N ASN A 56 15.26 8.53 7.03
CA ASN A 56 15.49 9.46 5.94
C ASN A 56 14.30 9.41 4.97
N PRO A 57 13.79 10.56 4.50
CA PRO A 57 12.62 10.60 3.64
C PRO A 57 12.90 9.93 2.29
N ILE A 58 11.84 9.41 1.68
CA ILE A 58 11.81 9.09 0.25
C ILE A 58 11.03 10.20 -0.42
N THR A 59 11.52 10.66 -1.56
CA THR A 59 10.91 11.77 -2.30
C THR A 59 10.48 11.34 -3.70
N ILE A 60 9.37 11.91 -4.17
CA ILE A 60 8.90 11.84 -5.56
C ILE A 60 8.63 13.26 -6.02
N ASP A 61 9.25 13.67 -7.12
CA ASP A 61 9.14 15.02 -7.69
C ASP A 61 9.49 16.11 -6.66
N GLY A 62 10.47 15.83 -5.79
CA GLY A 62 10.94 16.75 -4.75
C GLY A 62 10.04 16.86 -3.52
N GLU A 63 8.96 16.08 -3.43
CA GLU A 63 8.07 16.04 -2.28
C GLU A 63 8.21 14.72 -1.52
N ASP A 64 8.18 14.80 -0.19
CA ASP A 64 8.20 13.63 0.68
C ASP A 64 6.99 12.72 0.45
N VAL A 65 7.21 11.42 0.53
CA VAL A 65 6.17 10.40 0.54
C VAL A 65 5.75 10.11 1.97
N GLU A 66 4.44 9.96 2.21
CA GLU A 66 3.88 9.68 3.53
C GLU A 66 4.40 8.34 4.08
N ASP A 67 4.98 8.40 5.28
CA ASP A 67 5.28 7.23 6.10
C ASP A 67 4.03 6.75 6.83
N VAL A 68 3.56 5.56 6.48
CA VAL A 68 2.40 4.93 7.13
C VAL A 68 2.84 3.74 7.97
N LYS A 69 2.07 3.45 9.02
CA LYS A 69 2.28 2.27 9.89
C LYS A 69 1.57 1.02 9.39
N ALA A 70 0.59 1.21 8.52
CA ALA A 70 -0.11 0.13 7.85
C ALA A 70 -0.76 0.65 6.56
N PHE A 71 -0.90 -0.24 5.58
CA PHE A 71 -1.75 -0.01 4.43
C PHE A 71 -2.52 -1.27 4.06
N LYS A 72 -3.61 -1.07 3.31
CA LYS A 72 -4.41 -2.17 2.77
C LYS A 72 -4.03 -2.39 1.32
N TYR A 73 -3.66 -3.62 0.96
CA TYR A 73 -3.36 -4.01 -0.41
C TYR A 73 -4.00 -5.37 -0.70
N LEU A 74 -4.72 -5.46 -1.83
CA LEU A 74 -5.45 -6.67 -2.24
C LEU A 74 -6.36 -7.25 -1.14
N GLY A 75 -6.97 -6.38 -0.34
CA GLY A 75 -7.84 -6.81 0.77
C GLY A 75 -7.13 -7.17 2.06
N SER A 76 -5.81 -7.34 2.04
CA SER A 76 -4.97 -7.65 3.20
C SER A 76 -4.42 -6.39 3.85
N ILE A 77 -4.32 -6.38 5.17
CA ILE A 77 -3.62 -5.35 5.94
C ILE A 77 -2.16 -5.75 6.08
N ILE A 78 -1.27 -4.85 5.68
CA ILE A 78 0.17 -4.97 5.86
C ILE A 78 0.57 -3.85 6.81
N ASP A 79 1.16 -4.23 7.96
CA ASP A 79 1.61 -3.30 8.99
C ASP A 79 3.13 -3.31 9.16
N GLU A 80 3.65 -2.34 9.91
CA GLU A 80 5.08 -2.17 10.17
C GLU A 80 5.70 -3.35 10.93
N GLN A 81 4.87 -4.16 11.59
CA GLN A 81 5.30 -5.38 12.28
C GLN A 81 5.55 -6.54 11.30
N GLY A 82 5.03 -6.45 10.07
CA GLY A 82 5.19 -7.47 9.03
C GLY A 82 4.47 -8.79 9.32
N GLY A 83 3.58 -8.78 10.33
CA GLY A 83 2.83 -9.95 10.76
C GLY A 83 1.41 -9.98 10.21
N TYR A 84 0.76 -11.14 10.30
CA TYR A 84 -0.64 -11.28 9.89
C TYR A 84 -1.64 -10.97 11.02
N ASP A 85 -1.17 -10.68 12.24
CA ASP A 85 -2.03 -10.54 13.43
C ASP A 85 -3.11 -9.46 13.25
N ALA A 86 -2.73 -8.28 12.75
CA ALA A 86 -3.67 -7.20 12.48
C ALA A 86 -4.71 -7.59 11.42
N ASP A 87 -4.27 -8.19 10.31
CA ASP A 87 -5.16 -8.64 9.23
C ASP A 87 -6.15 -9.70 9.72
N VAL A 88 -5.66 -10.71 10.47
CA VAL A 88 -6.48 -11.78 11.04
C VAL A 88 -7.53 -11.21 11.99
N LYS A 89 -7.14 -10.31 12.90
CA LYS A 89 -8.09 -9.66 13.82
C LYS A 89 -9.19 -8.92 13.08
N VAL A 90 -8.85 -8.16 12.04
CA VAL A 90 -9.83 -7.44 11.23
C VAL A 90 -10.76 -8.39 10.47
N ARG A 91 -10.23 -9.47 9.89
CA ARG A 91 -11.04 -10.48 9.18
C ARG A 91 -12.02 -11.18 10.12
N ILE A 92 -11.59 -11.56 11.33
CA ILE A 92 -12.46 -12.15 12.36
C ILE A 92 -13.57 -11.16 12.76
N GLY A 93 -13.23 -9.89 12.97
CA GLY A 93 -14.21 -8.85 13.29
C GLY A 93 -15.28 -8.68 12.22
N LYS A 94 -14.88 -8.64 10.94
CA LYS A 94 -15.80 -8.58 9.79
C LYS A 94 -16.70 -9.80 9.71
N ALA A 95 -16.14 -11.00 9.87
CA ALA A 95 -16.91 -12.25 9.86
C ALA A 95 -17.95 -12.28 10.99
N ARG A 96 -17.58 -11.85 12.21
CA ARG A 96 -18.52 -11.74 13.34
C ARG A 96 -19.64 -10.74 13.05
N ALA A 97 -19.32 -9.58 12.49
CA ALA A 97 -20.33 -8.57 12.13
C ALA A 97 -21.32 -9.10 11.08
N ALA A 98 -20.83 -9.75 10.02
CA ALA A 98 -21.68 -10.36 9.00
C ALA A 98 -22.56 -11.48 9.58
N TYR A 99 -22.01 -12.31 10.48
CA TYR A 99 -22.77 -13.34 11.16
C TYR A 99 -23.89 -12.77 12.04
N LEU A 100 -23.65 -11.67 12.76
CA LEU A 100 -24.68 -11.02 13.57
C LEU A 100 -25.82 -10.46 12.70
N GLN A 101 -25.50 -9.85 11.56
CA GLN A 101 -26.51 -9.33 10.63
C GLN A 101 -27.37 -10.42 9.99
N LEU A 102 -26.82 -11.63 9.80
CA LEU A 102 -27.56 -12.79 9.30
C LEU A 102 -28.61 -13.31 10.31
N ASN A 103 -28.43 -13.08 11.61
CA ASN A 103 -29.39 -13.49 12.64
C ASN A 103 -30.51 -12.46 12.88
N ASP A 104 -30.47 -11.32 12.19
CA ASP A 104 -31.48 -10.25 12.24
C ASP A 104 -32.45 -10.31 11.04
N VAL A 105 -32.46 -11.45 10.32
CA VAL A 105 -33.36 -11.81 9.20
C VAL A 105 -34.35 -12.88 9.63
#